data_AF-A0A8J3UPS9-F1
#
_entry.id   AF-A0A8J3UPS9-F1
#
_cell.length_a   1.000
_cell.length_b   1.000
_cell.length_c   1.000
_cell.angle_alpha   90.00
_cell.angle_beta   90.00
_cell.angle_gamma   90.00
#
_symmetry.space_group_name_H-M   'P 1'
#
loop_
_entity.id
_entity.type
_entity.pdbx_description
1 polymer ?
#
loop_
_entity_poly.entity_id
_entity_poly.type
_entity_poly.pdbx_seq_one_letter_code
_entity_poly.pdbx_strand_id
1 'polypeptide(L)'
;MADGRMWRLAAGALALGAAGYALRGIPAALGSRPSGDRARRVKRSPQFRDGAFRNGNPSPILPPGTVNRVAREMIFGKQRRSPRLPVPLVTPTRAPESELDVIWYGHSSALVEIEGRRVLFDPVWSDRCSPSTLVGPRRLHPVPVPLHDLPEVDAIVISHDHYDHLDLETVRALTRAGSAPFLVPLGVGAHLQRWKVPASRIIELDWNEEASVAGLRFVATAAQHFSGRVFTRDRTLWASWVVAGERRRVFYSGDSGYFAGYAAIGEEHGPFDLSLVQIGAYSPGWPDIHMTPEEAILTHLDVRAGVLLPVHWGTFNLSYHAWSEPIDRLWQEAKARDVRLIVPRPGERVSVDDPPPVDAWWQTIA
;
A
#
# COMPACT_ATOMS: atom_id res chain seq x y z
N MET A 1 -40.06 -40.42 9.64
CA MET A 1 -38.60 -40.39 9.87
C MET A 1 -37.76 -40.19 8.59
N ALA A 2 -38.32 -40.34 7.38
CA ALA A 2 -37.56 -40.16 6.13
C ALA A 2 -37.31 -38.68 5.75
N ASP A 3 -38.25 -37.78 6.04
CA ASP A 3 -38.16 -36.36 5.63
C ASP A 3 -36.99 -35.60 6.27
N GLY A 4 -36.73 -35.84 7.56
CA GLY A 4 -35.64 -35.16 8.28
C GLY A 4 -34.24 -35.49 7.75
N ARG A 5 -34.06 -36.65 7.12
CA ARG A 5 -32.77 -37.06 6.53
C ARG A 5 -32.54 -36.39 5.18
N MET A 6 -33.58 -36.26 4.37
CA MET A 6 -33.52 -35.57 3.08
C MET A 6 -33.25 -34.06 3.25
N TRP A 7 -33.90 -33.42 4.23
CA TRP A 7 -33.63 -32.02 4.56
C TRP A 7 -32.21 -31.78 5.08
N ARG A 8 -31.66 -32.67 5.90
CA ARG A 8 -30.26 -32.59 6.38
C ARG A 8 -29.26 -32.77 5.25
N LEU A 9 -29.52 -33.66 4.30
CA LEU A 9 -28.66 -33.87 3.12
C LEU A 9 -28.72 -32.66 2.17
N ALA A 10 -29.91 -32.10 1.93
CA ALA A 10 -30.08 -30.90 1.12
C ALA A 10 -29.40 -29.68 1.76
N ALA A 11 -29.56 -29.48 3.07
CA ALA A 11 -28.90 -28.43 3.81
C ALA A 11 -27.36 -28.59 3.81
N GLY A 12 -26.86 -29.83 3.94
CA GLY A 12 -25.44 -30.13 3.84
C GLY A 12 -24.86 -29.84 2.45
N ALA A 13 -25.58 -30.21 1.38
CA ALA A 13 -25.18 -29.91 0.01
C ALA A 13 -25.17 -28.40 -0.28
N LEU A 14 -26.19 -27.66 0.19
CA LEU A 14 -26.24 -26.20 0.11
C LEU A 14 -25.08 -25.54 0.86
N ALA A 15 -24.77 -26.00 2.08
CA ALA A 15 -23.65 -25.48 2.86
C ALA A 15 -22.30 -25.75 2.18
N LEU A 16 -22.09 -26.96 1.63
CA LEU A 16 -20.89 -27.30 0.85
C LEU A 16 -20.79 -26.48 -0.43
N GLY A 17 -21.91 -26.26 -1.13
CA GLY A 17 -21.96 -25.40 -2.32
C GLY A 17 -21.63 -23.94 -2.01
N ALA A 18 -22.18 -23.40 -0.91
CA ALA A 18 -21.88 -22.05 -0.44
C ALA A 18 -20.41 -21.90 -0.02
N ALA A 19 -19.86 -22.89 0.70
CA ALA A 19 -18.45 -22.90 1.08
C ALA A 19 -17.53 -22.99 -0.15
N GLY A 20 -17.83 -23.87 -1.11
CA GLY A 20 -17.09 -23.98 -2.37
C GLY A 20 -17.13 -22.67 -3.18
N TYR A 21 -18.29 -22.02 -3.24
CA TYR A 21 -18.44 -20.71 -3.89
C TYR A 21 -17.63 -19.62 -3.18
N ALA A 22 -17.63 -19.58 -1.85
CA ALA A 22 -16.86 -18.61 -1.07
C ALA A 22 -15.34 -18.77 -1.23
N LEU A 23 -14.85 -20.00 -1.43
CA LEU A 23 -13.41 -20.29 -1.57
C LEU A 23 -12.91 -20.19 -3.03
N ARG A 24 -13.80 -20.09 -4.03
CA ARG A 24 -13.44 -20.14 -5.46
C ARG A 24 -12.47 -19.03 -5.90
N GLY A 25 -12.47 -17.88 -5.22
CA GLY A 25 -11.60 -16.74 -5.52
C GLY A 25 -10.15 -16.90 -5.05
N ILE A 26 -9.92 -17.76 -4.04
CA ILE A 26 -8.61 -17.89 -3.38
C ILE A 26 -7.50 -18.24 -4.39
N PRO A 27 -7.62 -19.28 -5.24
CA PRO A 27 -6.55 -19.63 -6.18
C PRO A 27 -6.21 -18.54 -7.20
N ALA A 28 -7.15 -17.63 -7.49
CA ALA A 28 -6.88 -16.46 -8.32
C ALA A 28 -6.11 -15.40 -7.51
N ALA A 29 -6.54 -15.11 -6.27
CA ALA A 29 -5.96 -14.09 -5.40
C ALA A 29 -4.51 -14.40 -4.97
N LEU A 30 -4.14 -15.68 -4.88
CA LEU A 30 -2.75 -16.11 -4.67
C LEU A 30 -1.80 -15.66 -5.81
N GLY A 31 -2.36 -15.41 -6.99
CA GLY A 31 -1.60 -14.91 -8.13
C GLY A 31 -0.76 -15.98 -8.84
N SER A 32 0.36 -15.59 -9.46
CA SER A 32 1.21 -16.46 -10.29
C SER A 32 2.69 -16.19 -10.02
N ARG A 33 3.54 -17.13 -10.43
CA ARG A 33 4.99 -16.94 -10.46
C ARG A 33 5.45 -16.39 -11.81
N PRO A 34 6.56 -15.63 -11.85
CA PRO A 34 7.25 -15.29 -13.08
C PRO A 34 7.56 -16.52 -13.94
N SER A 35 7.37 -16.41 -15.25
CA SER A 35 7.71 -17.44 -16.25
C SER A 35 8.28 -16.78 -17.52
N GLY A 36 8.85 -17.58 -18.43
CA GLY A 36 9.36 -17.09 -19.72
C GLY A 36 10.38 -15.95 -19.58
N ASP A 37 10.22 -14.90 -20.37
CA ASP A 37 11.08 -13.71 -20.34
C ASP A 37 11.10 -12.99 -19.00
N ARG A 38 9.95 -12.91 -18.32
CA ARG A 38 9.87 -12.31 -16.99
C ARG A 38 10.74 -13.05 -15.98
N ALA A 39 10.69 -14.39 -15.98
CA ALA A 39 11.56 -15.18 -15.11
C ALA A 39 13.05 -15.00 -15.45
N ARG A 40 13.40 -14.85 -16.73
CA ARG A 40 14.78 -14.53 -17.14
C ARG A 40 15.20 -13.16 -16.62
N ARG A 41 14.35 -12.15 -16.72
CA ARG A 41 14.64 -10.79 -16.22
C ARG A 41 14.79 -10.75 -14.71
N VAL A 42 13.89 -11.41 -13.97
CA VAL A 42 14.00 -11.58 -12.51
C VAL A 42 15.35 -12.19 -12.12
N LYS A 43 15.78 -13.27 -12.80
CA LYS A 43 17.07 -13.93 -12.51
C LYS A 43 18.30 -13.08 -12.84
N ARG A 44 18.17 -12.04 -13.68
CA ARG A 44 19.26 -11.11 -14.02
C ARG A 44 19.30 -9.88 -13.11
N SER A 45 18.28 -9.67 -12.27
CA SER A 45 18.26 -8.58 -11.31
C SER A 45 19.44 -8.70 -10.34
N PRO A 46 20.18 -7.62 -10.07
CA PRO A 46 21.19 -7.59 -9.01
C PRO A 46 20.62 -7.90 -7.62
N GLN A 47 19.32 -7.65 -7.43
CA GLN A 47 18.63 -7.87 -6.16
C GLN A 47 18.16 -9.30 -5.96
N PHE A 48 18.24 -10.15 -7.00
CA PHE A 48 17.80 -11.54 -6.96
C PHE A 48 18.98 -12.51 -6.77
N ARG A 49 19.10 -13.09 -5.58
CA ARG A 49 20.16 -14.06 -5.24
C ARG A 49 19.62 -15.23 -4.41
N ASP A 50 20.18 -16.41 -4.63
CA ASP A 50 19.77 -17.66 -3.96
C ASP A 50 18.27 -17.98 -4.13
N GLY A 51 17.72 -17.61 -5.29
CA GLY A 51 16.32 -17.84 -5.63
C GLY A 51 15.33 -16.86 -5.02
N ALA A 52 15.78 -15.79 -4.36
CA ALA A 52 14.91 -14.79 -3.74
C ALA A 52 15.42 -13.36 -3.98
N PHE A 53 14.52 -12.39 -4.01
CA PHE A 53 14.88 -10.99 -3.86
C PHE A 53 15.39 -10.72 -2.45
N ARG A 54 16.33 -9.79 -2.30
CA ARG A 54 16.96 -9.47 -1.03
C ARG A 54 17.05 -7.96 -0.84
N ASN A 55 16.86 -7.54 0.41
CA ASN A 55 17.16 -6.19 0.83
C ASN A 55 18.66 -5.89 0.65
N GLY A 56 18.96 -4.63 0.31
CA GLY A 56 20.34 -4.11 0.30
C GLY A 56 20.94 -4.15 1.70
N ASN A 57 20.15 -3.77 2.72
CA ASN A 57 20.54 -3.87 4.12
C ASN A 57 20.09 -5.21 4.70
N PRO A 58 21.00 -6.00 5.30
CA PRO A 58 20.63 -7.24 5.98
C PRO A 58 19.62 -6.96 7.08
N SER A 59 18.44 -7.58 6.98
CA SER A 59 17.41 -7.50 8.01
C SER A 59 16.81 -8.89 8.25
N PRO A 60 16.82 -9.38 9.51
CA PRO A 60 15.98 -10.49 9.89
C PRO A 60 14.53 -10.01 10.00
N ILE A 61 13.71 -10.29 8.97
CA ILE A 61 12.28 -9.96 8.91
C ILE A 61 11.55 -10.33 10.22
N LEU A 62 11.92 -11.46 10.84
CA LEU A 62 11.43 -11.88 12.14
C LEU A 62 12.62 -12.17 13.06
N PRO A 63 13.02 -11.24 13.93
CA PRO A 63 14.08 -11.46 14.89
C PRO A 63 13.76 -12.60 15.89
N PRO A 64 14.77 -13.17 16.56
CA PRO A 64 14.55 -14.15 17.61
C PRO A 64 13.57 -13.65 18.70
N GLY A 65 12.67 -14.54 19.13
CA GLY A 65 11.66 -14.24 20.14
C GLY A 65 10.42 -13.48 19.65
N THR A 66 10.30 -13.19 18.36
CA THR A 66 9.09 -12.53 17.79
C THR A 66 7.82 -13.30 18.09
N VAL A 67 7.80 -14.64 17.95
CA VAL A 67 6.61 -15.47 18.22
C VAL A 67 6.11 -15.26 19.64
N ASN A 68 7.00 -15.28 20.64
CA ASN A 68 6.62 -15.08 22.04
C ASN A 68 6.11 -13.66 22.30
N ARG A 69 6.73 -12.65 21.68
CA ARG A 69 6.29 -11.25 21.79
C ARG A 69 4.90 -11.05 21.20
N VAL A 70 4.67 -11.55 19.99
CA VAL A 70 3.37 -11.51 19.31
C VAL A 70 2.30 -12.24 20.12
N ALA A 71 2.58 -13.45 20.60
CA ALA A 71 1.64 -14.21 21.43
C ALA A 71 1.30 -13.45 22.73
N ARG A 72 2.28 -12.80 23.37
CA ARG A 72 2.06 -11.97 24.55
C ARG A 72 1.15 -10.78 24.25
N GLU A 73 1.37 -10.06 23.15
CA GLU A 73 0.52 -8.94 22.74
C GLU A 73 -0.92 -9.38 22.35
N MET A 74 -1.07 -10.59 21.81
CA MET A 74 -2.40 -11.15 21.55
C MET A 74 -3.15 -11.48 22.83
N ILE A 75 -2.47 -12.02 23.85
CA ILE A 75 -3.10 -12.48 25.11
C ILE A 75 -3.30 -11.33 26.10
N PHE A 76 -2.31 -10.45 26.24
CA PHE A 76 -2.25 -9.44 27.30
C PHE A 76 -2.37 -8.00 26.78
N GLY A 77 -2.37 -7.78 25.46
CA GLY A 77 -2.46 -6.45 24.87
C GLY A 77 -3.81 -5.80 25.18
N LYS A 78 -3.77 -4.58 25.73
CA LYS A 78 -4.97 -3.77 26.05
C LYS A 78 -5.18 -2.61 25.07
N GLN A 79 -4.47 -2.64 23.94
CA GLN A 79 -4.48 -1.57 22.95
C GLN A 79 -5.83 -1.48 22.24
N ARG A 80 -6.27 -0.25 22.00
CA ARG A 80 -7.50 0.03 21.25
C ARG A 80 -7.18 0.02 19.76
N ARG A 81 -7.45 -1.09 19.09
CA ARG A 81 -7.06 -1.31 17.67
C ARG A 81 -8.16 -0.99 16.66
N SER A 82 -9.20 -0.27 17.09
CA SER A 82 -10.28 0.25 16.27
C SER A 82 -10.85 1.52 16.90
N PRO A 83 -11.34 2.49 16.10
CA PRO A 83 -11.95 3.70 16.62
C PRO A 83 -13.25 3.41 17.38
N ARG A 84 -13.65 4.32 18.27
CA ARG A 84 -14.93 4.26 19.01
C ARG A 84 -16.10 4.78 18.20
N LEU A 85 -15.82 5.77 17.35
CA LEU A 85 -16.80 6.39 16.45
C LEU A 85 -16.41 6.09 15.00
N PRO A 86 -17.35 6.19 14.05
CA PRO A 86 -17.01 6.05 12.64
C PRO A 86 -15.91 7.02 12.20
N VAL A 87 -14.97 6.55 11.38
CA VAL A 87 -13.99 7.43 10.72
C VAL A 87 -14.76 8.41 9.81
N PRO A 88 -14.53 9.72 9.93
CA PRO A 88 -15.19 10.70 9.08
C PRO A 88 -14.69 10.53 7.64
N LEU A 89 -15.62 10.32 6.71
CA LEU A 89 -15.33 10.19 5.28
C LEU A 89 -15.74 11.47 4.56
N VAL A 90 -14.95 11.85 3.55
CA VAL A 90 -15.22 12.99 2.68
C VAL A 90 -15.43 12.48 1.26
N THR A 91 -16.47 12.97 0.59
CA THR A 91 -16.59 12.77 -0.86
C THR A 91 -15.72 13.83 -1.54
N PRO A 92 -14.73 13.44 -2.38
CA PRO A 92 -13.86 14.40 -3.04
C PRO A 92 -14.68 15.38 -3.88
N THR A 93 -14.50 16.67 -3.64
CA THR A 93 -15.08 17.73 -4.46
C THR A 93 -14.14 18.09 -5.60
N ARG A 94 -14.70 18.53 -6.73
CA ARG A 94 -13.89 19.16 -7.78
C ARG A 94 -13.34 20.49 -7.25
N ALA A 95 -12.02 20.61 -7.18
CA ALA A 95 -11.32 21.84 -6.82
C ALA A 95 -10.84 22.58 -8.09
N PRO A 96 -10.46 23.86 -7.98
CA PRO A 96 -9.69 24.54 -9.02
C PRO A 96 -8.43 23.74 -9.38
N GLU A 97 -7.92 23.94 -10.60
CA GLU A 97 -6.66 23.32 -11.01
C GLU A 97 -5.52 23.80 -10.11
N SER A 98 -4.80 22.86 -9.50
CA SER A 98 -3.52 23.11 -8.83
C SER A 98 -2.43 22.24 -9.46
N GLU A 99 -1.17 22.58 -9.22
CA GLU A 99 -0.04 21.84 -9.79
C GLU A 99 0.21 20.51 -9.09
N LEU A 100 -0.18 20.41 -7.81
CA LEU A 100 -0.03 19.20 -7.02
C LEU A 100 -1.11 19.10 -5.94
N ASP A 101 -2.03 18.16 -6.14
CA ASP A 101 -3.06 17.77 -5.17
C ASP A 101 -2.93 16.31 -4.80
N VAL A 102 -3.46 15.96 -3.63
CA VAL A 102 -3.60 14.57 -3.20
C VAL A 102 -4.97 14.31 -2.59
N ILE A 103 -5.51 13.13 -2.89
CA ILE A 103 -6.70 12.57 -2.24
C ILE A 103 -6.29 11.25 -1.60
N TRP A 104 -6.41 11.15 -0.28
CA TRP A 104 -6.10 9.91 0.44
C TRP A 104 -7.37 9.08 0.61
N TYR A 105 -7.43 7.86 0.06
CA TYR A 105 -8.60 6.98 0.15
C TYR A 105 -8.55 6.00 1.34
N GLY A 106 -7.47 6.03 2.11
CA GLY A 106 -7.21 5.14 3.23
C GLY A 106 -6.06 4.17 2.96
N HIS A 107 -5.43 3.70 4.02
CA HIS A 107 -4.25 2.84 3.99
C HIS A 107 -3.14 3.48 3.12
N SER A 108 -2.61 2.74 2.15
CA SER A 108 -1.67 3.24 1.13
C SER A 108 -2.34 3.73 -0.16
N SER A 109 -3.67 3.69 -0.26
CA SER A 109 -4.38 4.13 -1.45
C SER A 109 -4.49 5.65 -1.50
N ALA A 110 -3.77 6.27 -2.43
CA ALA A 110 -3.81 7.71 -2.66
C ALA A 110 -3.84 8.03 -4.16
N LEU A 111 -4.63 9.03 -4.54
CA LEU A 111 -4.62 9.61 -5.87
C LEU A 111 -3.87 10.93 -5.81
N VAL A 112 -2.74 11.01 -6.49
CA VAL A 112 -1.95 12.23 -6.62
C VAL A 112 -2.21 12.82 -8.00
N GLU A 113 -2.61 14.07 -8.03
CA GLU A 113 -2.72 14.85 -9.26
C GLU A 113 -1.49 15.74 -9.37
N ILE A 114 -0.59 15.43 -10.31
CA ILE A 114 0.68 16.11 -10.53
C ILE A 114 0.70 16.67 -11.95
N GLU A 115 0.77 18.00 -12.09
CA GLU A 115 0.80 18.70 -13.39
C GLU A 115 -0.34 18.27 -14.33
N GLY A 116 -1.54 18.12 -13.77
CA GLY A 116 -2.73 17.70 -14.50
C GLY A 116 -2.80 16.20 -14.82
N ARG A 117 -1.85 15.39 -14.35
CA ARG A 117 -1.82 13.92 -14.49
C ARG A 117 -2.19 13.23 -13.19
N ARG A 118 -2.94 12.14 -13.28
CA ARG A 118 -3.48 11.40 -12.13
C ARG A 118 -2.77 10.07 -11.92
N VAL A 119 -2.04 9.96 -10.81
CA VAL A 119 -1.31 8.75 -10.42
C VAL A 119 -1.97 8.13 -9.19
N LEU A 120 -2.41 6.88 -9.33
CA LEU A 120 -3.06 6.12 -8.26
C LEU A 120 -2.07 5.13 -7.64
N PHE A 121 -1.73 5.32 -6.37
CA PHE A 121 -0.80 4.47 -5.62
C PHE A 121 -1.56 3.38 -4.84
N ASP A 122 -1.04 2.16 -4.87
CA ASP A 122 -1.49 0.97 -4.12
C ASP A 122 -3.01 0.91 -3.86
N PRO A 123 -3.83 0.86 -4.92
CA PRO A 123 -5.27 0.94 -4.77
C PRO A 123 -5.85 -0.35 -4.21
N VAL A 124 -6.53 -0.25 -3.07
CA VAL A 124 -7.26 -1.34 -2.40
C VAL A 124 -8.67 -0.89 -2.05
N TRP A 125 -9.64 -1.38 -2.80
CA TRP A 125 -11.08 -1.10 -2.60
C TRP A 125 -11.82 -2.23 -1.90
N SER A 126 -11.21 -3.40 -1.80
CA SER A 126 -11.78 -4.55 -1.10
C SER A 126 -12.02 -4.26 0.39
N ASP A 127 -13.04 -4.90 0.96
CA ASP A 127 -13.37 -4.81 2.39
C ASP A 127 -12.30 -5.48 3.28
N ARG A 128 -11.55 -6.43 2.71
CA ARG A 128 -10.50 -7.18 3.40
C ARG A 128 -9.22 -7.31 2.58
N CYS A 129 -8.08 -7.23 3.26
CA CYS A 129 -6.77 -7.52 2.70
C CYS A 129 -6.44 -9.00 2.89
N SER A 130 -6.97 -9.85 2.02
CA SER A 130 -6.86 -11.30 2.15
C SER A 130 -7.13 -12.00 0.82
N PRO A 131 -6.59 -13.22 0.61
CA PRO A 131 -7.03 -14.04 -0.51
C PRO A 131 -8.49 -14.51 -0.38
N SER A 132 -9.07 -14.40 0.83
CA SER A 132 -10.45 -14.76 1.13
C SER A 132 -11.30 -13.50 1.40
N THR A 133 -12.54 -13.50 0.92
CA THR A 133 -13.52 -12.47 1.27
C THR A 133 -14.11 -12.63 2.67
N LEU A 134 -13.86 -13.76 3.34
CA LEU A 134 -14.45 -14.10 4.65
C LEU A 134 -13.48 -13.89 5.82
N VAL A 135 -12.19 -14.17 5.61
CA VAL A 135 -11.15 -14.20 6.65
C VAL A 135 -10.08 -13.17 6.34
N GLY A 136 -9.47 -12.58 7.37
CA GLY A 136 -8.36 -11.63 7.26
C GLY A 136 -8.73 -10.20 7.68
N PRO A 137 -7.76 -9.29 7.73
CA PRO A 137 -7.95 -7.91 8.18
C PRO A 137 -9.07 -7.23 7.39
N ARG A 138 -10.03 -6.64 8.10
CA ARG A 138 -11.14 -5.87 7.53
C ARG A 138 -10.86 -4.39 7.66
N ARG A 139 -11.31 -3.57 6.71
CA ARG A 139 -11.23 -2.11 6.84
C ARG A 139 -11.99 -1.63 8.08
N LEU A 140 -11.47 -0.57 8.69
CA LEU A 140 -12.06 0.16 9.81
C LEU A 140 -13.14 1.16 9.35
N HIS A 141 -13.20 1.46 8.06
CA HIS A 141 -14.19 2.35 7.45
C HIS A 141 -14.56 1.92 6.03
N PRO A 142 -15.75 2.30 5.49
CA PRO A 142 -16.06 2.16 4.07
C PRO A 142 -15.00 2.86 3.19
N VAL A 143 -14.80 2.42 1.95
CA VAL A 143 -14.07 3.27 0.98
C VAL A 143 -14.83 4.59 0.82
N PRO A 144 -14.17 5.74 0.74
CA PRO A 144 -14.86 7.04 0.68
C PRO A 144 -15.79 7.18 -0.53
N VAL A 145 -15.38 6.61 -1.67
CA VAL A 145 -16.14 6.55 -2.92
C VAL A 145 -15.94 5.20 -3.60
N PRO A 146 -16.92 4.71 -4.38
CA PRO A 146 -16.72 3.50 -5.17
C PRO A 146 -15.69 3.75 -6.28
N LEU A 147 -15.02 2.68 -6.72
CA LEU A 147 -13.91 2.79 -7.67
C LEU A 147 -14.33 3.37 -9.03
N HIS A 148 -15.58 3.19 -9.44
CA HIS A 148 -16.10 3.73 -10.70
C HIS A 148 -16.40 5.24 -10.64
N ASP A 149 -16.38 5.84 -9.46
CA ASP A 149 -16.51 7.29 -9.27
C ASP A 149 -15.14 7.99 -9.24
N LEU A 150 -14.03 7.23 -9.33
CA LEU A 150 -12.72 7.83 -9.51
C LEU A 150 -12.65 8.54 -10.86
N PRO A 151 -11.95 9.69 -10.93
CA PRO A 151 -11.62 10.28 -12.22
C PRO A 151 -10.72 9.32 -13.02
N GLU A 152 -10.65 9.51 -14.33
CA GLU A 152 -9.72 8.76 -15.18
C GLU A 152 -8.29 8.97 -14.67
N VAL A 153 -7.60 7.85 -14.44
CA VAL A 153 -6.22 7.81 -13.97
C VAL A 153 -5.27 7.61 -15.15
N ASP A 154 -4.12 8.29 -15.12
CA ASP A 154 -3.10 8.20 -16.17
C ASP A 154 -2.10 7.07 -15.89
N ALA A 155 -1.85 6.75 -14.61
CA ALA A 155 -0.95 5.69 -14.19
C ALA A 155 -1.39 5.06 -12.87
N ILE A 156 -1.10 3.77 -12.69
CA ILE A 156 -1.33 3.03 -11.46
C ILE A 156 0.03 2.50 -10.97
N VAL A 157 0.41 2.83 -9.75
CA VAL A 157 1.70 2.45 -9.15
C VAL A 157 1.47 1.43 -8.04
N ILE A 158 2.20 0.32 -8.08
CA ILE A 158 2.18 -0.71 -7.04
C ILE A 158 3.56 -0.79 -6.36
N SER A 159 3.62 -0.79 -5.04
CA SER A 159 4.89 -0.92 -4.30
C SER A 159 5.40 -2.35 -4.21
N HIS A 160 4.54 -3.32 -3.91
CA HIS A 160 4.90 -4.74 -3.75
C HIS A 160 3.63 -5.62 -3.79
N ASP A 161 3.77 -6.94 -3.59
CA ASP A 161 2.69 -7.90 -3.84
C ASP A 161 1.81 -8.30 -2.64
N HIS A 162 1.84 -7.63 -1.48
CA HIS A 162 0.96 -8.02 -0.36
C HIS A 162 -0.50 -7.65 -0.63
N TYR A 163 -1.41 -8.29 0.11
CA TYR A 163 -2.86 -8.15 -0.12
C TYR A 163 -3.41 -6.76 0.19
N ASP A 164 -2.70 -5.98 1.01
CA ASP A 164 -3.03 -4.61 1.38
C ASP A 164 -2.40 -3.55 0.47
N HIS A 165 -1.64 -3.96 -0.54
CA HIS A 165 -1.07 -3.08 -1.57
C HIS A 165 -1.44 -3.50 -3.00
N LEU A 166 -1.72 -4.79 -3.21
CA LEU A 166 -2.09 -5.38 -4.48
C LEU A 166 -3.37 -6.21 -4.34
N ASP A 167 -4.52 -5.56 -4.58
CA ASP A 167 -5.84 -6.18 -4.48
C ASP A 167 -6.34 -6.72 -5.83
N LEU A 168 -6.75 -7.99 -5.85
CA LEU A 168 -7.23 -8.67 -7.06
C LEU A 168 -8.46 -7.98 -7.66
N GLU A 169 -9.45 -7.68 -6.81
CA GLU A 169 -10.73 -7.16 -7.29
C GLU A 169 -10.59 -5.71 -7.74
N THR A 170 -9.80 -4.89 -7.04
CA THR A 170 -9.42 -3.55 -7.51
C THR A 170 -8.67 -3.59 -8.83
N VAL A 171 -7.64 -4.43 -9.00
CA VAL A 171 -6.90 -4.54 -10.27
C VAL A 171 -7.85 -4.90 -11.41
N ARG A 172 -8.72 -5.88 -11.21
CA ARG A 172 -9.70 -6.29 -12.24
C ARG A 172 -10.67 -5.18 -12.60
N ALA A 173 -11.12 -4.40 -11.61
CA ALA A 173 -12.03 -3.29 -11.85
C ALA A 173 -11.32 -2.15 -12.59
N LEU A 174 -10.09 -1.75 -12.19
CA LEU A 174 -9.26 -0.77 -12.91
C LEU A 174 -8.91 -1.22 -14.34
N THR A 175 -8.73 -2.53 -14.55
CA THR A 175 -8.48 -3.08 -15.88
C THR A 175 -9.67 -2.89 -16.81
N ARG A 176 -10.89 -3.05 -16.29
CA ARG A 176 -12.13 -2.85 -17.06
C ARG A 176 -12.49 -1.37 -17.25
N ALA A 177 -12.17 -0.53 -16.27
CA ALA A 177 -12.61 0.87 -16.24
C ALA A 177 -11.80 1.79 -17.15
N GLY A 178 -10.53 1.48 -17.44
CA GLY A 178 -9.69 2.37 -18.22
C GLY A 178 -8.47 1.68 -18.83
N SER A 179 -7.58 2.48 -19.42
CA SER A 179 -6.41 2.04 -20.18
C SER A 179 -5.06 2.25 -19.46
N ALA A 180 -5.07 2.92 -18.31
CA ALA A 180 -3.88 3.26 -17.54
C ALA A 180 -2.93 2.06 -17.34
N PRO A 181 -1.62 2.22 -17.59
CA PRO A 181 -0.64 1.18 -17.29
C PRO A 181 -0.43 1.04 -15.78
N PHE A 182 -0.08 -0.18 -15.38
CA PHE A 182 0.40 -0.53 -14.06
C PHE A 182 1.92 -0.54 -14.07
N LEU A 183 2.52 0.36 -13.28
CA LEU A 183 3.94 0.36 -12.98
C LEU A 183 4.17 -0.43 -11.70
N VAL A 184 4.95 -1.51 -11.80
CA VAL A 184 5.12 -2.48 -10.72
C VAL A 184 6.56 -2.96 -10.62
N PRO A 185 7.03 -3.46 -9.46
CA PRO A 185 8.34 -4.06 -9.35
C PRO A 185 8.44 -5.38 -10.12
N LEU A 186 9.66 -5.80 -10.45
CA LEU A 186 9.94 -7.06 -11.14
C LEU A 186 9.19 -8.26 -10.54
N GLY A 187 8.53 -9.02 -11.42
CA GLY A 187 7.84 -10.26 -11.06
C GLY A 187 6.38 -10.07 -10.69
N VAL A 188 5.98 -8.88 -10.20
CA VAL A 188 4.57 -8.57 -9.87
C VAL A 188 3.69 -8.65 -11.13
N GLY A 189 4.24 -8.37 -12.31
CA GLY A 189 3.52 -8.50 -13.58
C GLY A 189 2.98 -9.91 -13.86
N ALA A 190 3.52 -10.96 -13.22
CA ALA A 190 2.96 -12.31 -13.30
C ALA A 190 1.56 -12.41 -12.66
N HIS A 191 1.33 -11.69 -11.55
CA HIS A 191 0.02 -11.58 -10.91
C HIS A 191 -0.96 -10.87 -11.84
N LEU A 192 -0.57 -9.68 -12.34
CA LEU A 192 -1.39 -8.86 -13.23
C LEU A 192 -1.78 -9.62 -14.51
N GLN A 193 -0.83 -10.30 -15.16
CA GLN A 193 -1.11 -11.10 -16.35
C GLN A 193 -2.09 -12.24 -16.06
N ARG A 194 -1.95 -12.93 -14.91
CA ARG A 194 -2.91 -13.97 -14.49
C ARG A 194 -4.30 -13.38 -14.28
N TRP A 195 -4.38 -12.15 -13.80
CA TRP A 195 -5.63 -11.43 -13.56
C TRP A 195 -6.17 -10.72 -14.80
N LYS A 196 -5.59 -10.98 -15.97
CA LYS A 196 -6.02 -10.52 -17.30
C LYS A 196 -5.79 -9.03 -17.55
N VAL A 197 -4.81 -8.42 -16.87
CA VAL A 197 -4.26 -7.13 -17.30
C VAL A 197 -3.55 -7.36 -18.65
N PRO A 198 -3.85 -6.57 -19.70
CA PRO A 198 -3.15 -6.64 -20.98
C PRO A 198 -1.65 -6.42 -20.81
N ALA A 199 -0.82 -7.18 -21.53
CA ALA A 199 0.64 -7.08 -21.42
C ALA A 199 1.17 -5.67 -21.74
N SER A 200 0.53 -4.95 -22.66
CA SER A 200 0.86 -3.55 -22.99
C SER A 200 0.61 -2.56 -21.86
N ARG A 201 -0.14 -2.94 -20.82
CA ARG A 201 -0.42 -2.14 -19.63
C ARG A 201 0.42 -2.57 -18.43
N ILE A 202 1.40 -3.46 -18.58
CA ILE A 202 2.25 -3.91 -17.48
C ILE A 202 3.66 -3.40 -17.73
N ILE A 203 4.10 -2.47 -16.90
CA ILE A 203 5.46 -1.94 -16.90
C ILE A 203 6.13 -2.46 -15.63
N GLU A 204 7.01 -3.44 -15.79
CA GLU A 204 7.80 -3.98 -14.68
C GLU A 204 9.15 -3.29 -14.61
N LEU A 205 9.57 -2.85 -13.42
CA LEU A 205 10.85 -2.18 -13.19
C LEU A 205 11.63 -2.87 -12.06
N ASP A 206 12.94 -2.96 -12.22
CA ASP A 206 13.90 -3.22 -11.15
C ASP A 206 14.25 -1.92 -10.43
N TRP A 207 14.96 -1.99 -9.30
CA TRP A 207 15.50 -0.79 -8.68
C TRP A 207 16.42 -0.04 -9.63
N ASN A 208 16.27 1.29 -9.66
CA ASN A 208 16.95 2.26 -10.52
C ASN A 208 16.57 2.18 -11.99
N GLU A 209 15.60 1.33 -12.36
CA GLU A 209 14.98 1.38 -13.68
C GLU A 209 13.81 2.39 -13.70
N GLU A 210 13.53 2.91 -14.89
CA GLU A 210 12.54 3.96 -15.08
C GLU A 210 11.64 3.74 -16.28
N ALA A 211 10.51 4.43 -16.28
CA ALA A 211 9.60 4.52 -17.41
C ALA A 211 8.95 5.90 -17.48
N SER A 212 8.58 6.33 -18.68
CA SER A 212 7.82 7.55 -18.90
C SER A 212 6.39 7.22 -19.30
N VAL A 213 5.42 7.76 -18.56
CA VAL A 213 3.98 7.58 -18.81
C VAL A 213 3.28 8.92 -18.67
N ALA A 214 2.46 9.30 -19.65
CA ALA A 214 1.68 10.55 -19.65
C ALA A 214 2.50 11.83 -19.38
N GLY A 215 3.77 11.86 -19.78
CA GLY A 215 4.69 12.99 -19.56
C GLY A 215 5.38 12.99 -18.18
N LEU A 216 5.07 12.03 -17.30
CA LEU A 216 5.73 11.86 -16.02
C LEU A 216 6.82 10.78 -16.13
N ARG A 217 7.95 11.00 -15.46
CA ARG A 217 9.00 10.00 -15.25
C ARG A 217 8.74 9.26 -13.93
N PHE A 218 8.77 7.94 -14.00
CA PHE A 218 8.65 7.05 -12.87
C PHE A 218 9.95 6.29 -12.67
N VAL A 219 10.47 6.26 -11.46
CA VAL A 219 11.66 5.46 -11.11
C VAL A 219 11.30 4.55 -9.95
N ALA A 220 11.53 3.25 -10.12
CA ALA A 220 11.44 2.30 -9.02
C ALA A 220 12.72 2.40 -8.20
N THR A 221 12.64 2.84 -6.95
CA THR A 221 13.80 3.05 -6.07
C THR A 221 13.85 1.99 -4.97
N ALA A 222 15.01 1.88 -4.32
CA ALA A 222 15.24 0.89 -3.28
C ALA A 222 14.22 0.99 -2.13
N ALA A 223 13.90 -0.16 -1.53
CA ALA A 223 13.06 -0.26 -0.34
C ALA A 223 13.52 -1.42 0.55
N GLN A 224 13.19 -1.32 1.84
CA GLN A 224 13.51 -2.28 2.87
C GLN A 224 12.23 -3.02 3.27
N HIS A 225 11.87 -4.08 2.54
CA HIS A 225 10.65 -4.83 2.80
C HIS A 225 10.82 -6.30 2.38
N PHE A 226 9.71 -7.00 2.13
CA PHE A 226 9.69 -8.37 1.61
C PHE A 226 8.47 -8.57 0.70
N SER A 227 8.34 -9.74 0.07
CA SER A 227 7.13 -10.04 -0.72
C SER A 227 6.57 -11.43 -0.42
N GLY A 228 5.30 -11.65 -0.75
CA GLY A 228 4.69 -12.97 -0.71
C GLY A 228 3.17 -12.96 -0.52
N ARG A 229 2.48 -13.71 -1.37
CA ARG A 229 1.03 -13.96 -1.28
C ARG A 229 0.67 -15.35 -0.75
N VAL A 230 1.67 -16.21 -0.55
CA VAL A 230 1.55 -17.63 -0.16
C VAL A 230 2.72 -18.03 0.75
N PHE A 231 2.94 -19.33 0.96
CA PHE A 231 4.06 -19.87 1.73
C PHE A 231 5.45 -19.53 1.18
N THR A 232 5.57 -19.20 -0.12
CA THR A 232 6.84 -18.75 -0.72
C THR A 232 6.93 -17.24 -0.72
N ARG A 233 7.99 -16.71 -0.10
CA ARG A 233 8.32 -15.28 -0.05
C ARG A 233 9.36 -14.89 -1.08
N ASP A 234 9.47 -13.59 -1.31
CA ASP A 234 10.58 -12.91 -1.99
C ASP A 234 10.77 -13.36 -3.44
N ARG A 235 9.68 -13.68 -4.14
CA ARG A 235 9.70 -14.08 -5.57
C ARG A 235 9.36 -12.95 -6.52
N THR A 236 8.85 -11.85 -5.97
CA THR A 236 8.62 -10.57 -6.63
C THR A 236 9.41 -9.51 -5.88
N LEU A 237 9.83 -8.45 -6.58
CA LEU A 237 10.51 -7.33 -5.97
C LEU A 237 9.50 -6.43 -5.24
N TRP A 238 10.00 -5.59 -4.34
CA TRP A 238 9.29 -4.48 -3.69
C TRP A 238 10.05 -3.20 -3.97
N ALA A 239 9.38 -2.05 -4.09
CA ALA A 239 10.03 -0.78 -4.39
C ALA A 239 9.35 0.40 -3.70
N SER A 240 10.14 1.43 -3.45
CA SER A 240 9.65 2.80 -3.31
C SER A 240 9.61 3.45 -4.70
N TRP A 241 8.96 4.59 -4.83
CA TRP A 241 8.71 5.21 -6.14
C TRP A 241 9.00 6.69 -6.14
N VAL A 242 9.69 7.12 -7.19
CA VAL A 242 9.80 8.52 -7.60
C VAL A 242 8.83 8.75 -8.76
N VAL A 243 8.07 9.84 -8.68
CA VAL A 243 7.24 10.36 -9.77
C VAL A 243 7.62 11.81 -10.01
N ALA A 244 8.18 12.12 -11.17
CA ALA A 244 8.64 13.45 -11.53
C ALA A 244 7.92 13.97 -12.77
N GLY A 245 7.31 15.14 -12.65
CA GLY A 245 6.89 15.98 -13.77
C GLY A 245 8.00 16.96 -14.16
N GLU A 246 7.63 18.00 -14.91
CA GLU A 246 8.55 19.06 -15.35
C GLU A 246 8.98 19.97 -14.19
N ARG A 247 8.09 20.19 -13.22
CA ARG A 247 8.17 21.18 -12.14
C ARG A 247 7.93 20.58 -10.76
N ARG A 248 7.14 19.50 -10.67
CA ARG A 248 6.75 18.85 -9.42
C ARG A 248 7.33 17.46 -9.31
N ARG A 249 7.60 17.01 -8.09
CA ARG A 249 8.15 15.68 -7.79
C ARG A 249 7.51 15.09 -6.54
N VAL A 250 7.18 13.82 -6.61
CA VAL A 250 6.51 13.06 -5.54
C VAL A 250 7.33 11.82 -5.22
N PHE A 251 7.53 11.57 -3.94
CA PHE A 251 8.11 10.33 -3.44
C PHE A 251 7.03 9.47 -2.76
N TYR A 252 7.04 8.16 -3.00
CA TYR A 252 6.19 7.20 -2.31
C TYR A 252 7.03 6.07 -1.71
N SER A 253 6.93 5.85 -0.40
CA SER A 253 7.77 4.87 0.31
C SER A 253 7.40 3.41 0.07
N GLY A 254 6.19 3.12 -0.43
CA GLY A 254 5.57 1.81 -0.18
C GLY A 254 5.34 1.62 1.33
N ASP A 255 5.39 0.39 1.80
CA ASP A 255 5.39 0.01 3.22
C ASP A 255 6.80 -0.35 3.76
N SER A 256 7.82 0.24 3.15
CA SER A 256 9.22 0.00 3.48
C SER A 256 9.54 0.33 4.95
N GLY A 257 10.49 -0.41 5.53
CA GLY A 257 11.21 -0.01 6.73
C GLY A 257 12.26 1.07 6.45
N TYR A 258 12.84 1.62 7.51
CA TYR A 258 13.87 2.64 7.40
C TYR A 258 15.21 2.05 6.94
N PHE A 259 15.90 2.75 6.04
CA PHE A 259 17.25 2.41 5.64
C PHE A 259 18.01 3.64 5.13
N ALA A 260 19.33 3.63 5.26
CA ALA A 260 20.19 4.78 4.93
C ALA A 260 20.14 5.21 3.45
N GLY A 261 19.60 4.39 2.55
CA GLY A 261 19.52 4.72 1.13
C GLY A 261 18.50 5.80 0.78
N TYR A 262 17.61 6.19 1.71
CA TYR A 262 16.71 7.33 1.47
C TYR A 262 17.45 8.65 1.25
N ALA A 263 18.58 8.86 1.92
CA ALA A 263 19.40 10.05 1.71
C ALA A 263 19.94 10.11 0.28
N ALA A 264 20.40 8.97 -0.25
CA ALA A 264 20.85 8.87 -1.64
C ALA A 264 19.71 9.10 -2.64
N ILE A 265 18.51 8.56 -2.36
CA ILE A 265 17.30 8.82 -3.18
C ILE A 265 16.98 10.33 -3.20
N GLY A 266 17.03 10.99 -2.04
CA GLY A 266 16.83 12.45 -1.95
C GLY A 266 17.90 13.27 -2.67
N GLU A 267 19.14 12.81 -2.66
CA GLU A 267 20.24 13.43 -3.41
C GLU A 267 20.09 13.29 -4.92
N GLU A 268 19.70 12.11 -5.40
CA GLU A 268 19.62 11.81 -6.82
C GLU A 268 18.35 12.37 -7.47
N HIS A 269 17.22 12.28 -6.78
CA HIS A 269 15.90 12.55 -7.36
C HIS A 269 15.17 13.74 -6.73
N GLY A 270 15.60 14.19 -5.55
CA GLY A 270 15.00 15.32 -4.85
C GLY A 270 15.44 16.69 -5.37
N PRO A 271 15.02 17.77 -4.68
CA PRO A 271 14.02 17.76 -3.63
C PRO A 271 12.64 17.35 -4.16
N PHE A 272 11.81 16.75 -3.29
CA PHE A 272 10.42 16.42 -3.62
C PHE A 272 9.47 17.47 -3.04
N ASP A 273 8.35 17.72 -3.71
CA ASP A 273 7.30 18.58 -3.17
C ASP A 273 6.45 17.83 -2.14
N LEU A 274 6.19 16.55 -2.41
CA LEU A 274 5.36 15.68 -1.57
C LEU A 274 6.03 14.33 -1.35
N SER A 275 5.94 13.84 -0.13
CA SER A 275 6.28 12.46 0.23
C SER A 275 5.07 11.76 0.84
N LEU A 276 4.76 10.58 0.35
CA LEU A 276 3.78 9.66 0.90
C LEU A 276 4.56 8.58 1.67
N VAL A 277 4.50 8.61 3.00
CA VAL A 277 5.32 7.74 3.84
C VAL A 277 4.47 6.90 4.78
N GLN A 278 4.71 5.60 4.82
CA GLN A 278 4.02 4.69 5.74
C GLN A 278 4.33 5.04 7.19
N ILE A 279 3.34 4.95 8.08
CA ILE A 279 3.54 5.23 9.51
C ILE A 279 3.01 4.14 10.45
N GLY A 280 2.28 3.16 9.91
CA GLY A 280 1.61 2.11 10.67
C GLY A 280 2.29 0.75 10.55
N ALA A 281 1.61 -0.27 11.07
CA ALA A 281 2.00 -1.68 11.01
C ALA A 281 3.37 -2.05 11.64
N TYR A 282 4.08 -1.11 12.26
CA TYR A 282 5.35 -1.38 12.95
C TYR A 282 5.18 -2.24 14.21
N SER A 283 6.23 -2.93 14.59
CA SER A 283 6.29 -3.74 15.81
C SER A 283 7.74 -4.07 16.18
N PRO A 284 8.07 -4.21 17.47
CA PRO A 284 9.35 -4.78 17.88
C PRO A 284 9.62 -6.19 17.31
N GLY A 285 8.57 -6.90 16.85
CA GLY A 285 8.68 -8.22 16.25
C GLY A 285 9.17 -8.24 14.80
N TRP A 286 9.23 -7.09 14.12
CA TRP A 286 9.70 -6.94 12.74
C TRP A 286 10.20 -5.51 12.50
N PRO A 287 11.18 -5.05 13.29
CA PRO A 287 11.51 -3.62 13.41
C PRO A 287 12.04 -3.01 12.11
N ASP A 288 12.59 -3.83 11.22
CA ASP A 288 13.34 -3.33 10.06
C ASP A 288 12.50 -3.24 8.77
N ILE A 289 11.27 -3.74 8.75
CA ILE A 289 10.45 -3.83 7.52
C ILE A 289 9.25 -2.86 7.51
N HIS A 290 8.93 -2.24 8.64
CA HIS A 290 7.90 -1.21 8.77
C HIS A 290 8.46 -0.08 9.64
N MET A 291 8.47 1.15 9.13
CA MET A 291 8.96 2.29 9.89
C MET A 291 8.06 2.57 11.09
N THR A 292 8.69 2.96 12.19
CA THR A 292 8.04 3.76 13.22
C THR A 292 7.67 5.16 12.68
N PRO A 293 6.76 5.89 13.33
CA PRO A 293 6.41 7.26 12.94
C PRO A 293 7.62 8.21 12.94
N GLU A 294 8.57 8.04 13.85
CA GLU A 294 9.78 8.86 13.92
C GLU A 294 10.73 8.54 12.76
N GLU A 295 10.86 7.26 12.39
CA GLU A 295 11.58 6.86 11.19
C GLU A 295 10.91 7.36 9.90
N ALA A 296 9.58 7.47 9.86
CA ALA A 296 8.89 8.08 8.73
C ALA A 296 9.24 9.57 8.56
N ILE A 297 9.43 10.30 9.67
CA ILE A 297 9.96 11.67 9.66
C ILE A 297 11.41 11.69 9.17
N LEU A 298 12.25 10.75 9.60
CA LEU A 298 13.62 10.63 9.08
C LEU A 298 13.62 10.37 7.57
N THR A 299 12.80 9.44 7.08
CA THR A 299 12.66 9.18 5.64
C THR A 299 12.23 10.44 4.89
N HIS A 300 11.23 11.18 5.39
CA HIS A 300 10.77 12.44 4.79
C HIS A 300 11.92 13.47 4.63
N LEU A 301 12.73 13.62 5.68
CA LEU A 301 13.88 14.54 5.69
C LEU A 301 14.99 14.05 4.77
N ASP A 302 15.30 12.76 4.79
CA ASP A 302 16.36 12.13 3.99
C ASP A 302 16.04 12.21 2.49
N VAL A 303 14.78 12.02 2.10
CA VAL A 303 14.37 12.22 0.69
C VAL A 303 14.27 13.70 0.31
N ARG A 304 14.41 14.63 1.26
CA ARG A 304 14.33 16.08 1.03
C ARG A 304 12.98 16.52 0.47
N ALA A 305 11.90 16.00 1.06
CA ALA A 305 10.55 16.38 0.67
C ALA A 305 10.05 17.64 1.41
N GLY A 306 9.21 18.45 0.76
CA GLY A 306 8.64 19.67 1.35
C GLY A 306 7.41 19.41 2.22
N VAL A 307 6.54 18.48 1.82
CA VAL A 307 5.31 18.11 2.56
C VAL A 307 5.26 16.61 2.78
N LEU A 308 4.81 16.21 3.97
CA LEU A 308 4.59 14.82 4.36
C LEU A 308 3.09 14.48 4.39
N LEU A 309 2.69 13.45 3.63
CA LEU A 309 1.41 12.75 3.78
C LEU A 309 1.65 11.38 4.42
N PRO A 310 1.14 11.11 5.63
CA PRO A 310 1.21 9.79 6.22
C PRO A 310 0.19 8.83 5.61
N VAL A 311 0.67 7.65 5.26
CA VAL A 311 -0.14 6.54 4.74
C VAL A 311 0.04 5.28 5.60
N HIS A 312 -0.63 4.18 5.24
CA HIS A 312 -0.56 2.89 5.94
C HIS A 312 -1.12 2.90 7.37
N TRP A 313 -2.06 3.80 7.67
CA TRP A 313 -2.72 3.90 8.98
C TRP A 313 -4.23 4.15 8.84
N GLY A 314 -4.97 4.08 9.94
CA GLY A 314 -6.39 4.49 10.01
C GLY A 314 -7.39 3.58 9.26
N THR A 315 -6.92 2.61 8.47
CA THR A 315 -7.78 1.84 7.57
C THR A 315 -7.79 0.34 7.84
N PHE A 316 -6.64 -0.31 8.05
CA PHE A 316 -6.59 -1.73 8.43
C PHE A 316 -5.82 -1.91 9.74
N ASN A 317 -6.23 -2.90 10.53
CA ASN A 317 -5.51 -3.31 11.72
C ASN A 317 -4.52 -4.43 11.36
N LEU A 318 -3.25 -4.04 11.12
CA LEU A 318 -2.18 -4.94 10.68
C LEU A 318 -1.07 -5.14 11.73
N SER A 319 -1.16 -4.49 12.90
CA SER A 319 -0.22 -4.65 14.01
C SER A 319 -0.91 -4.49 15.36
N TYR A 320 -0.14 -4.54 16.44
CA TYR A 320 -0.65 -4.63 17.82
C TYR A 320 -0.77 -3.28 18.53
N HIS A 321 -0.19 -2.21 17.98
CA HIS A 321 -0.32 -0.83 18.48
C HIS A 321 -1.78 -0.33 18.42
N ALA A 322 -2.10 0.73 19.17
CA ALA A 322 -3.43 1.34 19.06
C ALA A 322 -3.62 1.97 17.66
N TRP A 323 -4.87 2.05 17.18
CA TRP A 323 -5.14 2.44 15.80
C TRP A 323 -4.72 3.90 15.49
N SER A 324 -4.83 4.80 16.47
CA SER A 324 -4.46 6.22 16.34
C SER A 324 -3.01 6.52 16.73
N GLU A 325 -2.33 5.60 17.44
CA GLU A 325 -0.97 5.81 17.94
C GLU A 325 0.04 6.21 16.85
N PRO A 326 0.02 5.62 15.63
CA PRO A 326 0.89 6.05 14.54
C PRO A 326 0.83 7.54 14.26
N ILE A 327 -0.38 8.09 14.08
CA ILE A 327 -0.56 9.48 13.68
C ILE A 327 -0.34 10.43 14.85
N ASP A 328 -0.65 10.01 16.08
CA ASP A 328 -0.37 10.79 17.29
C ASP A 328 1.14 11.01 17.45
N ARG A 329 1.94 9.93 17.32
CA ARG A 329 3.40 10.01 17.41
C ARG A 329 4.01 10.79 16.25
N LEU A 330 3.53 10.55 15.02
CA LEU A 330 3.99 11.31 13.86
C LEU A 330 3.75 12.81 14.06
N TRP A 331 2.56 13.20 14.52
CA TRP A 331 2.22 14.60 14.68
C TRP A 331 3.06 15.29 15.75
N GLN A 332 3.41 14.57 16.83
CA GLN A 332 4.35 15.05 17.84
C GLN A 332 5.76 15.25 17.26
N GLU A 333 6.28 14.26 16.54
CA GLU A 333 7.63 14.33 15.95
C GLU A 333 7.71 15.40 14.85
N ALA A 334 6.66 15.53 14.03
CA ALA A 334 6.57 16.56 13.00
C ALA A 334 6.66 17.98 13.61
N LYS A 335 5.95 18.23 14.72
CA LYS A 335 6.07 19.51 15.46
C LYS A 335 7.47 19.72 16.03
N ALA A 336 8.08 18.68 16.58
CA ALA A 336 9.41 18.77 17.17
C ALA A 336 10.51 19.11 16.14
N ARG A 337 10.30 18.76 14.87
CA ARG A 337 11.26 18.97 13.77
C ARG A 337 10.83 19.99 12.72
N ASP A 338 9.75 20.72 12.96
CA ASP A 338 9.20 21.71 12.04
C ASP A 338 8.90 21.14 10.63
N VAL A 339 8.35 19.92 10.59
CA VAL A 339 7.95 19.25 9.34
C VAL A 339 6.53 19.65 8.95
N ARG A 340 6.35 20.09 7.70
CA ARG A 340 5.04 20.42 7.14
C ARG A 340 4.25 19.14 6.86
N LEU A 341 3.24 18.89 7.68
CA LEU A 341 2.44 17.67 7.66
C LEU A 341 1.02 17.95 7.15
N ILE A 342 0.50 17.09 6.28
CA ILE A 342 -0.93 17.02 5.92
C ILE A 342 -1.56 15.74 6.45
N VAL A 343 -2.75 15.84 7.04
CA VAL A 343 -3.47 14.67 7.59
C VAL A 343 -4.94 14.71 7.15
N PRO A 344 -5.21 14.47 5.85
CA PRO A 344 -6.57 14.46 5.33
C PRO A 344 -7.42 13.37 6.00
N ARG A 345 -8.75 13.58 6.04
CA ARG A 345 -9.71 12.50 6.23
C ARG A 345 -9.74 11.61 4.99
N PRO A 346 -10.12 10.33 5.09
CA PRO A 346 -10.30 9.51 3.89
C PRO A 346 -11.30 10.13 2.90
N GLY A 347 -10.82 10.39 1.68
CA GLY A 347 -11.51 11.03 0.56
C GLY A 347 -11.39 12.55 0.54
N GLU A 348 -10.70 13.17 1.49
CA GLU A 348 -10.43 14.60 1.49
C GLU A 348 -9.31 14.94 0.50
N ARG A 349 -9.57 15.95 -0.34
CA ARG A 349 -8.59 16.52 -1.28
C ARG A 349 -7.80 17.62 -0.58
N VAL A 350 -6.48 17.60 -0.74
CA VAL A 350 -5.58 18.60 -0.18
C VAL A 350 -4.62 19.08 -1.26
N SER A 351 -4.49 20.40 -1.41
CA SER A 351 -3.43 21.02 -2.21
C SER A 351 -2.13 21.04 -1.42
N VAL A 352 -1.01 20.68 -2.07
CA VAL A 352 0.31 20.65 -1.44
C VAL A 352 0.87 22.07 -1.23
N ASP A 353 0.47 23.03 -2.04
CA ASP A 353 0.96 24.42 -1.94
C ASP A 353 0.34 25.16 -0.76
N ASP A 354 -0.97 24.95 -0.53
CA ASP A 354 -1.75 25.56 0.56
C ASP A 354 -2.51 24.51 1.39
N PRO A 355 -1.80 23.62 2.11
CA PRO A 355 -2.41 22.65 3.00
C PRO A 355 -3.14 23.30 4.17
N PRO A 356 -4.33 22.76 4.54
CA PRO A 356 -5.03 23.19 5.74
C PRO A 356 -4.23 22.81 6.99
N PRO A 357 -4.45 23.50 8.12
CA PRO A 357 -3.88 23.10 9.39
C PRO A 357 -4.39 21.71 9.81
N VAL A 358 -3.54 20.94 10.47
CA VAL A 358 -3.91 19.63 11.03
C VAL A 358 -4.92 19.81 12.16
N ASP A 359 -6.13 19.26 11.98
CA ASP A 359 -7.27 19.43 12.89
C ASP A 359 -7.46 18.28 13.91
N ALA A 360 -6.54 17.31 13.90
CA ALA A 360 -6.53 16.17 14.81
C ALA A 360 -7.83 15.34 14.85
N TRP A 361 -8.55 15.24 13.73
CA TRP A 361 -9.84 14.54 13.66
C TRP A 361 -9.81 13.12 14.26
N TRP A 362 -8.70 12.39 14.16
CA TRP A 362 -8.57 11.04 14.68
C TRP A 362 -8.69 10.96 16.22
N GLN A 363 -8.24 12.01 16.92
CA GLN A 363 -8.31 12.06 18.40
C GLN A 363 -9.75 12.16 18.89
N THR A 364 -10.63 12.76 18.10
CA THR A 364 -12.06 12.92 18.44
C THR A 364 -12.84 11.59 18.38
N ILE A 365 -12.29 10.58 17.70
CA ILE A 365 -12.93 9.27 17.51
C ILE A 365 -12.16 8.10 18.16
N ALA A 366 -11.06 8.39 18.86
CA ALA A 366 -10.07 7.42 19.34
C ALA A 366 -10.55 6.40 20.37
#